data_AF-A0AAP0NCQ8-F1
#
_entry.id   AF-A0AAP0NCQ8-F1
#
_cell.length_a   1.000
_cell.length_b   1.000
_cell.length_c   1.000
_cell.angle_alpha   90.00
_cell.angle_beta   90.00
_cell.angle_gamma   90.00
#
_symmetry.space_group_name_H-M   'P 1'
#
loop_
_entity.id
_entity.type
_entity.pdbx_description
1 polymer ?
#
loop_
_entity_poly.entity_id
_entity_poly.type
_entity_poly.pdbx_seq_one_letter_code
_entity_poly.pdbx_strand_id
1 'polypeptide(L)' 'MFGVDRLILPPGTGAIMAVGASQPTVVATKDGRIGMKSQMQVNVTADHRVIYGADLASFLQTLAKIIEDPKDLTF' A
#
# COMPACT_ATOMS: atom_id res chain seq x y z
N MET A 1 -8.48 -9.76 5.66
CA MET A 1 -8.11 -10.24 7.01
C MET A 1 -8.70 -9.27 8.02
N PHE A 2 -9.49 -9.78 8.96
CA PHE A 2 -9.96 -9.21 10.25
C PHE A 2 -10.32 -7.71 10.39
N GLY A 3 -10.38 -6.93 9.31
CA GLY A 3 -10.76 -5.52 9.33
C GLY A 3 -9.73 -4.57 9.94
N VAL A 4 -8.54 -5.04 10.29
CA VAL A 4 -7.48 -4.19 10.88
C VAL A 4 -6.69 -3.53 9.76
N ASP A 5 -6.74 -2.19 9.71
CA ASP A 5 -6.06 -1.38 8.70
C ASP A 5 -4.88 -0.57 9.26
N ARG A 6 -4.69 -0.51 10.59
CA ARG A 6 -3.64 0.28 11.25
C ARG A 6 -2.95 -0.49 12.35
N LEU A 7 -1.64 -0.26 12.47
CA LEU A 7 -0.78 -0.86 13.48
C LEU A 7 0.08 0.21 14.15
N ILE A 8 0.41 -0.01 15.42
CA ILE A 8 1.34 0.83 16.18
C ILE A 8 2.73 0.22 16.05
N LEU A 9 3.74 1.09 15.89
CA LEU A 9 5.12 0.68 15.70
C LEU A 9 5.64 -0.08 16.94
N PRO A 10 6.07 -1.34 16.80
CA PRO A 10 6.67 -2.08 17.90
C PRO A 10 8.04 -1.49 18.28
N PRO A 11 8.45 -1.59 19.55
CA PRO A 11 9.79 -1.16 19.97
C PRO A 11 10.90 -1.79 19.13
N GLY A 12 11.92 -1.00 18.78
CA GLY A 12 13.08 -1.47 18.02
C GLY A 12 12.87 -1.65 16.51
N THR A 13 11.70 -1.30 15.97
CA THR A 13 11.41 -1.38 14.53
C THR A 13 11.33 0.02 13.92
N GLY A 14 11.83 0.22 12.69
CA GLY A 14 11.77 1.53 12.01
C GLY A 14 10.43 1.84 11.34
N ALA A 15 9.73 0.81 10.85
CA ALA A 15 8.40 0.92 10.27
C ALA A 15 7.60 -0.39 10.41
N ILE A 16 6.28 -0.29 10.39
CA ILE A 16 5.34 -1.43 10.33
C ILE A 16 4.24 -1.13 9.30
N MET A 17 3.84 -2.16 8.54
CA MET A 17 2.84 -2.05 7.47
C MET A 17 1.64 -2.94 7.76
N ALA A 18 0.44 -2.38 7.59
CA ALA A 18 -0.82 -3.08 7.60
C ALA A 18 -1.37 -3.17 6.17
N VAL A 19 -1.73 -4.37 5.74
CA VAL A 19 -2.32 -4.63 4.42
C VAL A 19 -3.73 -5.16 4.60
N GLY A 20 -4.71 -4.39 4.12
CA GLY A 20 -6.11 -4.78 4.12
C GLY A 20 -6.40 -5.89 3.11
N ALA A 21 -7.52 -6.58 3.29
CA ALA A 21 -8.00 -7.50 2.26
C ALA A 21 -8.31 -6.76 0.96
N SER A 22 -8.00 -7.40 -0.16
CA SER A 22 -8.45 -6.95 -1.47
C SER A 22 -9.97 -7.04 -1.57
N GLN A 23 -10.62 -5.96 -1.98
CA GLN A 23 -12.07 -5.86 -2.09
C GLN A 23 -12.48 -5.30 -3.46
N PRO A 24 -13.56 -5.81 -4.08
CA PRO A 24 -14.11 -5.22 -5.29
C PRO A 24 -14.57 -3.79 -5.01
N THR A 25 -13.99 -2.83 -5.71
CA THR A 25 -14.22 -1.39 -5.53
C THR A 25 -14.62 -0.78 -6.86
N VAL A 26 -15.63 0.10 -6.81
CA VAL A 26 -16.07 0.87 -7.98
C VAL A 26 -15.07 2.00 -8.23
N VAL A 27 -14.51 2.04 -9.44
CA VAL A 27 -13.47 3.00 -9.82
C VAL A 27 -13.77 3.63 -11.18
N ALA A 28 -13.30 4.86 -11.38
CA ALA A 28 -13.25 5.44 -12.71
C ALA A 28 -12.14 4.77 -13.52
N THR A 29 -12.45 4.34 -14.74
CA THR A 29 -11.47 3.86 -15.71
C THR A 29 -10.79 5.04 -16.38
N LYS A 30 -9.63 4.80 -17.01
CA LYS A 30 -8.87 5.83 -17.74
C LYS A 30 -9.70 6.47 -18.87
N ASP A 31 -10.69 5.76 -19.38
CA ASP A 31 -11.58 6.20 -20.46
C ASP A 31 -12.82 6.96 -19.96
N GLY A 32 -12.85 7.36 -18.69
CA GLY A 32 -13.96 8.11 -18.10
C GLY A 32 -15.21 7.26 -17.81
N ARG A 33 -15.12 5.93 -17.87
CA ARG A 33 -16.22 5.02 -17.52
C ARG A 33 -16.14 4.60 -16.06
N ILE A 34 -17.23 4.05 -15.53
CA ILE A 34 -17.23 3.39 -14.23
C ILE A 34 -16.95 1.90 -14.45
N GLY A 35 -16.03 1.33 -13.67
CA GLY A 35 -15.71 -0.09 -13.68
C GLY A 35 -15.50 -0.64 -12.27
N MET A 36 -15.35 -1.96 -12.17
CA MET A 36 -14.96 -2.62 -10.92
C MET A 36 -13.50 -3.03 -10.98
N LYS A 37 -12.73 -2.75 -9.91
CA LYS A 37 -11.37 -3.25 -9.73
C LYS A 37 -11.20 -3.80 -8.32
N SER A 38 -10.32 -4.79 -8.17
CA SER A 38 -9.88 -5.22 -6.84
C SER A 38 -8.90 -4.17 -6.31
N GLN A 39 -9.19 -3.61 -5.13
CA GLN A 39 -8.31 -2.66 -4.46
C GLN A 39 -8.01 -3.16 -3.04
N MET A 40 -6.80 -2.87 -2.58
CA MET A 40 -6.39 -3.11 -1.20
C MET A 40 -5.89 -1.80 -0.60
N GLN A 41 -6.14 -1.62 0.70
CA GLN A 41 -5.58 -0.51 1.45
C GLN A 41 -4.27 -0.93 2.11
N VAL A 42 -3.24 -0.08 1.97
CA VAL A 42 -1.95 -0.28 2.62
C VAL A 42 -1.65 0.94 3.48
N ASN A 43 -1.41 0.73 4.77
CA ASN A 43 -1.04 1.79 5.71
C ASN A 43 0.32 1.45 6.34
N VAL A 44 1.20 2.45 6.45
CA VAL A 44 2.51 2.30 7.10
C VAL A 44 2.63 3.30 8.24
N THR A 45 3.05 2.80 9.40
CA THR A 45 3.50 3.61 10.53
C THR A 45 5.02 3.56 10.57
N ALA A 46 5.68 4.71 10.59
CA ALA A 46 7.14 4.82 10.58
C ALA A 46 7.64 5.80 11.65
N ASP A 47 8.83 5.55 12.18
CA ASP A 47 9.54 6.50 13.04
C ASP A 47 10.14 7.63 12.18
N HIS A 48 9.52 8.80 12.25
CA HIS A 48 9.90 9.95 11.43
C HIS A 48 11.26 10.56 11.83
N ARG A 49 11.86 10.14 12.94
CA ARG A 49 13.23 10.51 13.30
C ARG A 49 14.27 9.82 12.40
N VAL A 50 13.90 8.69 11.80
CA VAL A 50 14.77 7.83 11.00
C VAL A 50 14.32 7.78 9.54
N ILE A 51 13.00 7.76 9.28
CA ILE A 51 12.42 7.62 7.95
C ILE A 51 11.65 8.89 7.60
N TYR A 52 12.05 9.59 6.54
CA TYR A 52 11.34 10.78 6.10
C TYR A 52 10.08 10.41 5.31
N GLY A 53 9.03 11.22 5.41
CA GLY A 53 7.75 10.96 4.73
C GLY A 53 7.87 10.84 3.20
N ALA A 54 8.79 11.59 2.57
CA ALA A 54 9.02 11.50 1.12
C ALA A 54 9.60 10.14 0.70
N ASP A 55 10.54 9.60 1.49
CA ASP A 55 11.15 8.29 1.22
C ASP A 55 10.10 7.19 1.36
N LEU A 56 9.28 7.28 2.41
CA LEU A 56 8.18 6.33 2.64
C LEU A 56 7.13 6.39 1.51
N ALA A 57 6.79 7.58 1.03
CA ALA A 57 5.87 7.76 -0.08
C ALA A 57 6.44 7.17 -1.39
N SER A 58 7.73 7.38 -1.66
CA SER A 58 8.42 6.80 -2.82
C SER A 58 8.44 5.27 -2.76
N PHE A 59 8.71 4.72 -1.58
CA PHE A 59 8.64 3.28 -1.34
C PHE A 59 7.24 2.73 -1.62
N LEU A 60 6.18 3.36 -1.07
CA LEU A 60 4.80 2.90 -1.28
C LEU A 60 4.36 2.99 -2.74
N GLN A 61 4.78 4.02 -3.47
CA GLN A 61 4.53 4.12 -4.91
C GLN A 61 5.20 2.98 -5.70
N THR A 62 6.44 2.64 -5.33
CA THR A 62 7.19 1.55 -5.97
C THR A 62 6.53 0.21 -5.66
N LEU A 63 6.17 -0.02 -4.39
CA LEU A 63 5.44 -1.21 -3.96
C LEU A 63 4.11 -1.37 -4.72
N ALA A 64 3.34 -0.29 -4.85
CA ALA A 64 2.07 -0.32 -5.58
C ALA A 64 2.26 -0.72 -7.05
N LYS A 65 3.23 -0.13 -7.75
CA LYS A 65 3.54 -0.48 -9.14
C LYS A 65 3.88 -1.95 -9.30
N ILE A 66 4.72 -2.48 -8.42
CA ILE A 66 5.17 -3.86 -8.45
C ILE A 66 4.01 -4.84 -8.17
N ILE A 67 3.14 -4.53 -7.20
CA ILE A 67 1.99 -5.41 -6.88
C ILE A 67 0.95 -5.38 -8.01
N GLU A 68 0.75 -4.23 -8.65
CA GLU A 68 -0.20 -4.08 -9.77
C GLU A 68 0.30 -4.70 -11.07
N ASP A 69 1.62 -4.67 -11.33
CA ASP A 69 2.25 -5.29 -12.50
C ASP A 69 3.58 -5.98 -12.09
N PRO A 70 3.54 -7.27 -11.68
CA PRO A 70 4.67 -7.95 -11.04
C PRO A 70 5.79 -8.36 -12.01
N LYS A 71 5.84 -7.81 -13.21
CA LYS A 71 6.88 -8.10 -14.22
C LYS A 71 8.28 -7.79 -13.71
N ASP A 72 8.41 -6.74 -12.90
CA ASP A 72 9.71 -6.32 -12.34
C ASP A 72 10.23 -7.26 -11.23
N LEU A 73 9.40 -8.19 -10.73
CA LEU A 73 9.77 -9.21 -9.75
C LEU A 73 10.13 -10.57 -10.38
N THR A 74 9.83 -10.77 -11.65
CA THR A 74 10.02 -12.05 -12.36
C THR A 74 11.11 -11.88 -13.41
N PHE A 75 12.10 -12.77 -13.41
CA PHE A 75 13.24 -12.80 -14.34
C PHE A 75 12.86 -13.18 -15.78
#